data_AF-A0A7J7LWF1-F1
#
_entry.id   AF-A0A7J7LWF1-F1
#
_cell.length_a   1.000
_cell.length_b   1.000
_cell.length_c   1.000
_cell.angle_alpha   90.00
_cell.angle_beta   90.00
_cell.angle_gamma   90.00
#
_symmetry.space_group_name_H-M   'P 1'
#
loop_
_entity.id
_entity.type
_entity.pdbx_description
1 polymer ?
#
loop_
_entity_poly.entity_id
_entity_poly.type
_entity_poly.pdbx_seq_one_letter_code
_entity_poly.pdbx_strand_id
1 'polypeptide(L)'
;MDLVDPSTPLPYWFSEEDLTNYARLYEKSGFRTPLALLGGSDGLEELEVKVFVFVIIGEKDYSLKILEFAYSLNEMVRDYVPNMEITYLPDRGYYI
;
A
#
# COMPACT_ATOMS: atom_id res chain seq x y z
N MET A 1 2.98 3.62 18.42
CA MET A 1 3.65 2.94 17.30
C MET A 1 4.48 1.86 17.95
N ASP A 2 4.09 0.59 17.81
CA ASP A 2 4.90 -0.53 18.29
C ASP A 2 6.11 -0.64 17.36
N LEU A 3 7.16 0.09 17.70
CA LEU A 3 8.44 -0.01 17.02
C LEU A 3 9.04 -1.36 17.40
N VAL A 4 9.41 -2.13 16.38
CA VAL A 4 10.12 -3.40 16.58
C VAL A 4 11.43 -3.16 17.32
N ASP A 5 11.86 -4.15 18.09
CA ASP A 5 13.14 -4.07 18.81
C ASP A 5 14.28 -3.85 17.80
N PRO A 6 15.22 -2.91 18.02
CA PRO A 6 16.34 -2.65 17.12
C PRO A 6 17.23 -3.87 16.83
N SER A 7 17.21 -4.89 17.69
CA SER A 7 17.91 -6.17 17.47
C SER A 7 17.16 -7.13 16.55
N THR A 8 15.93 -6.80 16.13
CA THR A 8 15.16 -7.61 15.19
C THR A 8 15.86 -7.58 13.83
N PRO A 9 16.24 -8.74 13.25
CA PRO A 9 16.89 -8.78 11.96
C PRO A 9 15.94 -8.31 10.85
N LEU A 10 16.51 -7.88 9.72
CA LEU A 10 15.72 -7.57 8.53
C LEU A 10 14.95 -8.81 8.05
N PRO A 11 13.77 -8.62 7.44
CA PRO A 11 13.05 -9.71 6.78
C PRO A 11 13.91 -10.41 5.74
N TYR A 12 13.74 -11.72 5.55
CA TYR A 12 14.56 -12.52 4.61
C TYR A 12 14.50 -12.05 3.14
N TRP A 13 13.46 -11.29 2.77
CA TRP A 13 13.24 -10.75 1.43
C TRP A 13 13.82 -9.34 1.25
N PHE A 14 14.40 -8.75 2.31
CA PHE A 14 14.90 -7.39 2.33
C PHE A 14 16.35 -7.36 2.85
N SER A 15 17.28 -7.09 1.95
CA SER A 15 18.71 -7.10 2.27
C SER A 15 19.21 -5.78 2.86
N GLU A 16 20.39 -5.80 3.47
CA GLU A 16 21.09 -4.59 3.90
C GLU A 16 21.42 -3.65 2.74
N GLU A 17 21.66 -4.19 1.55
CA GLU A 17 21.89 -3.40 0.34
C GLU A 17 20.61 -2.66 -0.09
N ASP A 18 19.46 -3.34 -0.06
CA ASP A 18 18.16 -2.72 -0.34
C ASP A 18 17.91 -1.56 0.62
N LEU A 19 18.09 -1.80 1.93
CA LEU A 19 17.94 -0.78 2.96
C LEU A 19 18.86 0.41 2.72
N THR A 20 20.15 0.16 2.44
CA THR A 20 21.14 1.20 2.18
C THR A 20 20.76 2.03 0.96
N ASN A 21 20.27 1.39 -0.11
CA ASN A 21 19.84 2.08 -1.32
C ASN A 21 18.64 2.99 -1.08
N TYR A 22 17.61 2.50 -0.39
CA TYR A 22 16.44 3.33 -0.04
C TYR A 22 16.81 4.47 0.92
N ALA A 23 17.63 4.19 1.94
CA ALA A 23 18.10 5.18 2.89
C ALA A 23 18.81 6.33 2.16
N ARG A 24 19.75 6.01 1.26
CA ARG A 24 20.47 7.02 0.47
C ARG A 24 19.56 7.88 -0.40
N LEU A 25 18.51 7.28 -0.99
CA LEU A 25 17.53 8.04 -1.78
C LEU A 25 16.78 9.04 -0.91
N TYR A 26 16.29 8.62 0.25
CA TYR A 26 15.55 9.48 1.16
C TYR A 26 16.42 10.49 1.93
N GLU A 27 17.69 10.18 2.19
CA GLU A 27 18.66 11.16 2.69
C GLU A 27 18.86 12.32 1.69
N LYS A 28 18.87 11.99 0.38
CA LYS A 28 19.02 12.98 -0.68
C LYS A 28 17.72 13.74 -0.95
N SER A 29 16.57 13.06 -1.00
CA SER A 29 15.28 13.67 -1.39
C SER A 29 14.50 14.27 -0.23
N GLY A 30 14.76 13.81 0.99
CA GLY A 30 13.86 14.00 2.13
C GLY A 30 12.49 13.34 1.93
N PHE A 31 11.58 13.59 2.87
CA PHE A 31 10.22 13.03 2.87
C PHE A 31 9.12 14.04 2.54
N ARG A 32 9.45 15.30 2.24
CA ARG A 32 8.44 16.35 2.03
C ARG A 32 7.45 16.00 0.92
N THR A 33 7.96 15.60 -0.25
CA THR A 33 7.13 15.23 -1.39
C THR A 33 6.25 14.00 -1.14
N PRO A 34 6.77 12.85 -0.67
CA PRO A 34 5.92 11.70 -0.40
C PRO A 34 4.90 11.97 0.72
N LEU A 35 5.23 12.80 1.72
CA LEU A 35 4.27 13.20 2.76
C LEU A 35 3.18 14.14 2.26
N ALA A 36 3.48 15.01 1.28
CA ALA A 36 2.49 15.91 0.70
C ALA A 36 1.34 15.16 0.00
N LEU A 37 1.60 13.96 -0.53
CA LEU A 37 0.58 13.10 -1.15
C LEU A 37 -0.46 12.58 -0.15
N LEU A 38 -0.18 12.63 1.17
CA LEU A 38 -1.15 12.31 2.21
C LEU A 38 -2.20 13.42 2.41
N GLY A 39 -1.97 14.61 1.84
CA GLY A 39 -2.84 15.79 1.97
C GLY A 39 -4.15 15.74 1.17
N GLY A 40 -4.42 14.62 0.47
CA GLY A 40 -5.60 14.45 -0.36
C GLY A 40 -5.43 15.01 -1.78
N SER A 41 -6.19 14.44 -2.72
CA SER A 41 -6.36 14.99 -4.06
C SER A 41 -7.71 15.69 -4.13
N ASP A 42 -7.77 16.85 -4.80
CA ASP A 42 -9.04 17.48 -5.13
C ASP A 42 -9.93 16.49 -5.89
N GLY A 43 -11.20 16.42 -5.49
CA GLY A 43 -12.14 15.37 -5.92
C GLY A 43 -12.27 15.29 -7.43
N LEU A 44 -12.16 14.07 -7.95
CA LEU A 44 -12.49 13.79 -9.34
C LEU A 44 -14.00 13.57 -9.43
N GLU A 45 -14.70 14.43 -10.16
CA GLU A 45 -16.13 14.23 -10.45
C GLU A 45 -16.26 13.12 -11.52
N GLU A 46 -17.00 12.07 -11.17
CA GLU A 46 -17.35 10.91 -12.02
C GLU A 46 -16.15 10.11 -12.60
N LEU A 47 -15.68 9.10 -11.85
CA LEU A 47 -14.72 8.11 -12.36
C LEU A 47 -15.37 6.76 -12.65
N GLU A 48 -15.34 6.33 -13.91
CA GLU A 48 -15.54 4.93 -14.26
C GLU A 48 -14.25 4.37 -14.87
N VAL A 49 -13.69 3.33 -14.27
CA VAL A 49 -12.57 2.56 -14.79
C VAL A 49 -13.11 1.45 -15.67
N LYS A 50 -12.97 1.62 -16.99
CA LYS A 50 -13.53 0.70 -18.01
C LYS A 50 -12.65 -0.51 -18.32
N VAL A 51 -11.47 -0.60 -17.73
CA VAL A 51 -10.53 -1.70 -17.95
C VAL A 51 -10.70 -2.77 -16.88
N PHE A 52 -10.29 -3.99 -17.19
CA PHE A 52 -10.18 -5.04 -16.18
C PHE A 52 -9.11 -4.66 -15.14
N VAL A 53 -9.45 -4.77 -13.86
CA VAL A 53 -8.54 -4.51 -12.75
C VAL A 53 -8.36 -5.78 -11.92
N PHE A 54 -7.11 -6.20 -11.76
CA PHE A 54 -6.76 -7.30 -10.87
C PHE A 54 -6.00 -6.77 -9.67
N VAL A 55 -6.56 -6.94 -8.47
CA VAL A 55 -6.00 -6.43 -7.22
C VAL A 55 -5.42 -7.60 -6.41
N ILE A 56 -4.17 -7.48 -6.00
CA ILE A 56 -3.46 -8.46 -5.18
C ILE A 56 -3.14 -7.80 -3.84
N ILE A 57 -3.61 -8.39 -2.74
CA ILE A 57 -3.41 -7.85 -1.38
C ILE A 57 -2.84 -8.93 -0.47
N GLY A 58 -1.90 -8.59 0.41
CA GLY A 58 -1.44 -9.50 1.45
C GLY A 58 -2.44 -9.58 2.60
N GLU A 59 -2.76 -10.78 3.10
CA GLU A 59 -3.75 -10.93 4.19
C GLU A 59 -3.38 -10.19 5.48
N LYS A 60 -2.09 -9.95 5.72
CA LYS A 60 -1.57 -9.21 6.89
C LYS A 60 -1.21 -7.77 6.56
N ASP A 61 -1.62 -7.28 5.39
CA ASP A 61 -1.39 -5.90 4.98
C ASP A 61 -2.06 -4.92 5.97
N TYR A 62 -1.27 -3.97 6.46
CA TYR A 62 -1.72 -2.93 7.40
C TYR A 62 -2.69 -1.93 6.74
N SER A 63 -2.67 -1.80 5.42
CA SER A 63 -3.63 -0.96 4.66
C SER A 63 -5.08 -1.39 4.88
N LEU A 64 -5.32 -2.69 5.10
CA LEU A 64 -6.63 -3.26 5.46
C LEU A 64 -7.13 -2.78 6.83
N LYS A 65 -6.26 -2.23 7.68
CA LYS A 65 -6.59 -1.69 9.02
C LYS A 65 -6.68 -0.16 9.05
N ILE A 66 -5.84 0.55 8.29
CA ILE A 66 -5.81 2.03 8.26
C ILE A 66 -7.11 2.58 7.66
N LEU A 67 -7.64 1.86 6.69
CA LEU A 67 -8.84 2.23 6.00
C LEU A 67 -9.89 1.17 6.35
N GLU A 68 -11.13 1.57 6.56
CA GLU A 68 -12.31 0.70 6.44
C GLU A 68 -12.47 0.17 4.98
N PHE A 69 -11.37 0.10 4.20
CA PHE A 69 -11.20 -0.31 2.82
C PHE A 69 -11.57 -1.77 2.61
N ALA A 70 -11.25 -2.67 3.54
CA ALA A 70 -11.42 -4.10 3.28
C ALA A 70 -12.89 -4.50 3.02
N TYR A 71 -13.84 -3.82 3.68
CA TYR A 71 -15.27 -4.04 3.48
C TYR A 71 -15.86 -3.12 2.40
N SER A 72 -15.36 -1.88 2.26
CA SER A 72 -15.86 -0.91 1.28
C SER A 72 -15.25 -1.04 -0.12
N LEU A 73 -14.11 -1.72 -0.31
CA LEU A 73 -13.54 -1.98 -1.64
C LEU A 73 -14.50 -2.76 -2.52
N ASN A 74 -15.12 -3.81 -1.97
CA ASN A 74 -15.94 -4.68 -2.80
C ASN A 74 -17.30 -4.04 -3.13
N GLU A 75 -17.84 -3.17 -2.26
CA GLU A 75 -19.13 -2.49 -2.50
C GLU A 75 -18.96 -1.13 -3.18
N MET A 76 -18.12 -0.22 -2.66
CA MET A 76 -17.96 1.12 -3.24
C MET A 76 -17.07 1.15 -4.48
N VAL A 77 -16.03 0.30 -4.59
CA VAL A 77 -15.14 0.36 -5.76
C VAL A 77 -15.76 -0.33 -6.96
N ARG A 78 -16.74 -1.25 -6.79
CA ARG A 78 -17.44 -1.86 -7.93
C ARG A 78 -18.27 -0.89 -8.74
N ASP A 79 -18.87 0.12 -8.10
CA ASP A 79 -19.62 1.17 -8.80
C ASP A 79 -18.73 1.99 -9.73
N TYR A 80 -17.44 2.11 -9.39
CA TYR A 80 -16.44 2.83 -10.18
C TYR A 80 -15.57 1.91 -11.05
N VAL A 81 -15.45 0.62 -10.71
CA VAL A 81 -14.59 -0.38 -11.35
C VAL A 81 -15.39 -1.70 -11.48
N PRO A 82 -16.38 -1.74 -12.37
CA PRO A 82 -17.33 -2.87 -12.44
C PRO A 82 -16.67 -4.20 -12.85
N ASN A 83 -15.51 -4.13 -13.51
CA ASN A 83 -14.76 -5.29 -13.97
C ASN A 83 -13.48 -5.51 -13.13
N MET A 84 -13.65 -5.78 -11.85
CA MET A 84 -12.55 -5.98 -10.89
C MET A 84 -12.57 -7.37 -10.26
N GLU A 85 -11.39 -7.96 -10.14
CA GLU A 85 -11.13 -9.17 -9.34
C GLU A 85 -10.10 -8.88 -8.25
N ILE A 86 -10.29 -9.47 -7.07
CA ILE A 86 -9.40 -9.31 -5.91
C ILE A 86 -8.95 -10.70 -5.44
N THR A 87 -7.66 -10.87 -5.22
CA THR A 87 -7.08 -12.06 -4.58
C THR A 87 -6.25 -11.67 -3.36
N TYR A 88 -6.27 -12.55 -2.35
CA TYR A 88 -5.48 -12.39 -1.14
C TYR A 88 -4.31 -13.39 -1.13
N LEU A 89 -3.11 -12.90 -0.82
CA LEU A 89 -1.94 -13.73 -0.67
C LEU A 89 -1.74 -14.11 0.81
N PRO A 90 -1.74 -15.41 1.15
CA PRO A 90 -1.67 -15.86 2.52
C PRO A 90 -0.34 -15.49 3.16
N ASP A 91 -0.40 -15.10 4.44
CA ASP A 91 0.76 -14.72 5.25
C ASP A 91 1.62 -13.55 4.73
N ARG A 92 1.18 -12.82 3.69
CA ARG A 92 1.87 -11.65 3.14
C ARG A 92 1.42 -10.36 3.81
N GLY A 93 2.35 -9.42 3.97
CA GLY A 93 2.09 -8.07 4.47
C GLY A 93 1.91 -7.06 3.33
N TYR A 94 2.15 -5.78 3.63
CA TYR A 94 2.04 -4.67 2.66
C TYR A 94 3.05 -4.75 1.52
N TYR A 95 4.27 -5.22 1.80
CA TYR A 95 5.31 -5.47 0.80
C TYR A 95 5.14 -6.89 0.25
N ILE A 96 4.38 -7.00 -0.84
CA ILE A 96 4.06 -8.24 -1.57
C ILE A 96 5.20 -8.64 -2.50
#